data_AF-A0A4R4IES0-F1
#
_entry.id   AF-A0A4R4IES0-F1
#
_cell.length_a   1.000
_cell.length_b   1.000
_cell.length_c   1.000
_cell.angle_alpha   90.00
_cell.angle_beta   90.00
_cell.angle_gamma   90.00
#
_symmetry.space_group_name_H-M   'P 1'
#
loop_
_entity.id
_entity.type
_entity.pdbx_description
1 polymer ?
#
loop_
_entity_poly.entity_id
_entity_poly.type
_entity_poly.pdbx_seq_one_letter_code
_entity_poly.pdbx_strand_id
1 'polypeptide(L)' 'MGYSGQYLTDEEWMTLNAAYKAHGSGPEFWQVYQELQVIARSRTGDSRIKVANEMARVAQRMGVTDRALFV' A
#
# COMPACT_ATOMS: atom_id res chain seq x y z
N MET A 1 -3.70 -14.27 11.02
CA MET A 1 -4.32 -12.97 10.68
C MET A 1 -3.21 -12.04 10.21
N GLY A 2 -3.34 -11.49 9.00
CA GLY A 2 -2.22 -11.10 8.15
C GLY A 2 -1.43 -9.86 8.58
N TYR A 3 -0.13 -9.87 8.29
CA TYR A 3 0.84 -8.78 8.42
C TYR A 3 0.42 -7.42 7.82
N SER A 4 -0.70 -7.35 7.07
CA SER A 4 -1.23 -6.11 6.50
C SER A 4 -1.70 -5.12 7.56
N GLY A 5 -2.18 -5.58 8.71
CA GLY A 5 -2.66 -4.69 9.80
C GLY A 5 -1.55 -3.86 10.47
N GLN A 6 -0.28 -4.17 10.19
CA GLN A 6 0.86 -3.45 10.77
C GLN A 6 1.27 -2.23 9.92
N TYR A 7 0.97 -2.24 8.61
CA TYR A 7 1.36 -1.18 7.68
C TYR A 7 0.18 -0.38 7.16
N LEU A 8 -1.01 -0.98 7.07
CA LEU A 8 -2.25 -0.28 6.76
C LEU A 8 -3.33 -0.65 7.76
N THR A 9 -4.09 0.34 8.23
CA THR A 9 -5.36 0.08 8.89
C THR A 9 -6.41 -0.37 7.88
N ASP A 10 -7.52 -0.93 8.36
CA ASP A 10 -8.63 -1.31 7.50
C ASP A 10 -9.20 -0.09 6.74
N GLU A 11 -9.22 1.10 7.36
CA GLU A 11 -9.65 2.36 6.73
C GLU A 11 -8.69 2.81 5.62
N GLU A 12 -7.38 2.73 5.85
CA GLU A 12 -6.34 3.07 4.86
C GLU A 12 -6.40 2.09 3.68
N TRP A 13 -6.63 0.81 3.96
CA TRP A 13 -6.85 -0.20 2.93
C TRP A 13 -8.11 0.07 2.10
N MET A 14 -9.23 0.40 2.76
CA MET A 14 -10.47 0.77 2.08
C MET A 14 -10.28 2.01 1.20
N THR A 15 -9.53 3.00 1.68
CA THR A 15 -9.21 4.22 0.92
C THR A 15 -8.40 3.91 -0.34
N LEU A 16 -7.35 3.10 -0.19
CA LEU A 16 -6.53 2.66 -1.33
C LEU A 16 -7.35 1.84 -2.35
N ASN A 17 -8.24 0.97 -1.86
CA ASN A 17 -9.13 0.17 -2.71
C ASN A 17 -10.20 1.03 -3.40
N ALA A 18 -10.72 2.06 -2.73
CA ALA A 18 -11.64 3.01 -3.33
C ALA A 18 -10.96 3.80 -4.46
N ALA A 19 -9.72 4.26 -4.24
CA ALA A 19 -8.92 4.93 -5.26
C ALA A 19 -8.66 4.01 -6.46
N TYR A 20 -8.33 2.74 -6.20
CA TYR A 20 -8.13 1.74 -7.28
C TYR A 20 -9.41 1.49 -8.08
N LYS A 21 -10.57 1.39 -7.42
CA LYS A 21 -11.85 1.21 -8.11
C LYS A 21 -12.26 2.44 -8.93
N ALA A 22 -11.93 3.64 -8.46
CA ALA A 22 -12.31 4.88 -9.12
C ALA A 22 -11.39 5.26 -10.29
N HIS A 23 -10.08 5.04 -10.13
CA HIS A 23 -9.05 5.53 -11.06
C HIS A 23 -8.18 4.42 -11.67
N GLY A 24 -8.40 3.16 -11.30
CA GLY A 24 -7.52 2.05 -11.66
C GLY A 24 -6.11 2.24 -11.09
N SER A 25 -5.09 1.80 -11.84
CA SER A 25 -3.67 2.04 -11.53
C SER A 25 -3.19 3.43 -11.99
N GLY A 26 -4.08 4.42 -12.00
CA GLY A 26 -3.81 5.79 -12.45
C GLY A 26 -2.97 6.63 -11.48
N PRO A 27 -2.57 7.85 -11.85
CA PRO A 27 -1.75 8.75 -11.03
C PRO A 27 -2.34 9.01 -9.64
N GLU A 28 -3.66 9.13 -9.54
CA GLU A 28 -4.39 9.38 -8.30
C GLU A 28 -4.25 8.22 -7.32
N PHE A 29 -4.32 6.98 -7.82
CA PHE A 29 -4.06 5.79 -7.01
C PHE A 29 -2.63 5.79 -6.47
N TRP A 30 -1.64 6.11 -7.31
CA TRP A 30 -0.24 6.14 -6.88
C TRP A 30 0.05 7.26 -5.90
N GLN A 31 -0.67 8.39 -5.98
CA GLN A 31 -0.59 9.46 -4.99
C GLN A 31 -1.06 8.97 -3.62
N VAL A 32 -2.26 8.36 -3.55
CA VAL A 32 -2.78 7.77 -2.30
C VAL A 32 -1.83 6.68 -1.78
N TYR A 33 -1.31 5.83 -2.65
CA TYR A 33 -0.34 4.80 -2.29
C TYR A 33 0.93 5.37 -1.64
N GLN A 34 1.48 6.46 -2.18
CA GLN A 34 2.67 7.12 -1.64
C GLN A 34 2.40 7.79 -0.29
N GLU A 35 1.25 8.46 -0.13
CA GLU A 35 0.84 9.05 1.14
C GLU A 35 0.73 7.99 2.23
N LEU A 36 0.08 6.87 1.92
CA LEU A 36 -0.04 5.74 2.84
C LEU A 36 1.32 5.11 3.17
N GLN A 37 2.25 5.05 2.21
CA GLN A 37 3.61 4.56 2.46
C GLN A 37 4.37 5.46 3.45
N VAL A 38 4.18 6.79 3.39
CA VAL A 38 4.78 7.73 4.34
C VAL A 38 4.17 7.55 5.74
N ILE A 39 2.85 7.41 5.82
CA ILE A 39 2.13 7.18 7.09
C ILE A 39 2.57 5.86 7.72
N ALA A 40 2.60 4.78 6.94
CA ALA A 40 3.04 3.46 7.37
C ALA A 40 4.48 3.49 7.91
N ARG A 41 5.38 4.22 7.25
CA ARG A 41 6.77 4.41 7.71
C ARG A 41 6.83 5.16 9.03
N SER A 42 6.06 6.25 9.16
CA SER A 42 6.01 7.02 10.41
C SER A 42 5.44 6.21 11.57
N ARG A 43 4.48 5.33 11.31
CA ARG A 43 3.84 4.47 12.32
C ARG A 43 4.74 3.32 12.78
N THR A 44 5.41 2.67 11.85
CA THR A 44 6.21 1.46 12.13
C THR A 44 7.63 1.77 12.58
N GLY A 45 8.18 2.93 12.21
CA GLY A 45 9.60 3.25 12.41
C GLY A 45 10.55 2.38 11.58
N ASP A 46 10.01 1.58 10.65
CA ASP A 46 10.77 0.65 9.82
C ASP A 46 11.54 1.38 8.71
N SER A 47 12.55 0.68 8.18
CA SER A 47 13.30 1.18 7.02
C SER A 47 12.38 1.38 5.82
N ARG A 48 12.70 2.39 4.99
CA ARG A 48 11.95 2.69 3.75
C ARG A 48 11.79 1.46 2.86
N ILE A 49 12.82 0.61 2.80
CA ILE A 49 12.85 -0.62 2.01
C ILE A 49 11.80 -1.62 2.51
N LYS A 50 11.75 -1.85 3.82
CA LYS A 50 10.81 -2.79 4.43
C LYS A 50 9.35 -2.35 4.22
N VAL A 51 9.07 -1.07 4.42
CA VAL A 51 7.73 -0.49 4.18
C VAL A 51 7.35 -0.57 2.71
N ALA A 52 8.28 -0.31 1.78
CA ALA A 52 8.02 -0.43 0.36
C ALA A 52 7.68 -1.87 -0.06
N ASN A 53 8.42 -2.85 0.45
CA ASN A 53 8.16 -4.26 0.15
C ASN A 53 6.80 -4.72 0.67
N GLU A 54 6.41 -4.29 1.87
CA GLU A 54 5.09 -4.64 2.43
C GLU A 54 3.95 -3.93 1.71
N MET A 55 4.10 -2.64 1.37
CA MET A 55 3.14 -1.93 0.53
C MET A 55 3.03 -2.56 -0.86
N ALA A 56 4.12 -3.10 -1.42
CA ALA A 56 4.09 -3.83 -2.70
C ALA A 56 3.30 -5.14 -2.59
N ARG A 57 3.42 -5.86 -1.46
CA ARG A 57 2.58 -7.04 -1.18
C ARG A 57 1.11 -6.69 -1.08
N VAL A 58 0.78 -5.53 -0.49
CA VAL A 58 -0.62 -5.05 -0.43
C VAL A 58 -1.16 -4.83 -1.84
N ALA A 59 -0.43 -4.10 -2.69
CA ALA A 59 -0.83 -3.83 -4.07
C ALA A 59 -1.04 -5.14 -4.87
N GLN A 60 -0.15 -6.13 -4.69
CA GLN A 60 -0.29 -7.44 -5.32
C GLN A 60 -1.52 -8.20 -4.81
N ARG A 61 -1.77 -8.22 -3.49
CA ARG A 61 -2.96 -8.88 -2.92
C ARG A 61 -4.27 -8.24 -3.37
N MET A 62 -4.24 -6.94 -3.65
CA MET A 62 -5.38 -6.22 -4.22
C MET A 62 -5.58 -6.51 -5.72
N GLY A 63 -4.63 -7.18 -6.38
CA GLY A 63 -4.68 -7.41 -7.82
C GLY A 63 -4.41 -6.14 -8.65
N VAL A 64 -3.81 -5.12 -8.05
CA VAL A 64 -3.39 -3.88 -8.75
C VAL A 64 -2.20 -4.17 -9.66
N THR A 65 -1.33 -5.09 -9.23
CA THR A 65 -0.15 -5.53 -9.96
C THR A 65 -0.05 -7.05 -9.97
N ASP A 66 0.24 -7.63 -11.13
CA ASP A 66 0.43 -9.09 -11.27
C ASP A 66 1.65 -9.60 -10.48
N ARG A 67 2.68 -8.76 -10.33
CA ARG A 67 3.89 -9.06 -9.56
C ARG A 67 4.33 -7.87 -8.71
N ALA A 68 4.50 -8.11 -7.42
CA ALA A 68 5.27 -7.22 -6.56
C ALA A 68 6.78 -7.42 -6.85
N LEU A 69 7.48 -6.34 -7.18
CA LEU A 69 8.94 -6.31 -7.20
C LEU A 69 9.42 -5.86 -5.83
N PHE A 70 10.16 -6.73 -5.15
CA PHE A 70 10.79 -6.43 -3.87
C PHE A 70 12.19 -5.87 -4.13
N VAL A 71 12.55 -4.84 -3.38
CA VAL A 71 13.85 -4.16 -3.46
C VAL A 71 14.58 -4.27 -2.13
#